data_AF-A4U4Q5-F1
#
_entry.id   AF-A4U4Q5-F1
#
_cell.length_a   1.000
_cell.length_b   1.000
_cell.length_c   1.000
_cell.angle_alpha   90.00
_cell.angle_beta   90.00
_cell.angle_gamma   90.00
#
_symmetry.space_group_name_H-M   'P 1'
#
loop_
_entity.id
_entity.type
_entity.pdbx_description
1 polymer ?
#
loop_
_entity_poly.entity_id
_entity_poly.type
_entity_poly.pdbx_seq_one_letter_code
_entity_poly.pdbx_strand_id
1 'polypeptide(L)'
;MRVAFVASVLADADGIRWLSLSSVLRDLAEAAPKAFLDAVQASLAKPDKPVTRLIEETSSSSTFGQCWHADLLWALETLAWAPQHLLRVCLILAEISKVPVKGNWANTPLSVLGGIFRAWLPQTAAPLPQRLQVLDQLVRREPDVAFQLLDALVETGPSMAMPFAHPRWRDDDSGARGAVTAGEMMAMLCEAADRMVDMAEGHAERIVAVVAKLGSFDEGRTETTAAMIDRFAFRADDRQRDLVRSALRRHLHWQRNYGEASEERLAPFDQLHTTLAPRDLILRYAWLFTSGFPDMPIAVPQDDYRQEDGHLERLRRAGVDEILTEEGLEGIGRLAGQCERPDLLGQFLVDRCPLDELLEWLLRNVEGVLVEGGALRQLAGSMMWSLPEEKEHALLSGLVAKGLMTGWDDQAIARILVMGRDDVAKWDLVAAQGEGVDCAYWAITGGGLWRHDSDAPGFDHALRRLLSAGRVRTVLKSARWGRRKLNPDLLL
;
A
#
# COMPACT_ATOMS: atom_id res chain seq x y z
N MET A 1 19.62 48.73 16.05
CA MET A 1 20.90 47.97 16.01
C MET A 1 20.66 46.48 15.75
N ARG A 2 19.92 45.74 16.61
CA ARG A 2 19.67 44.29 16.44
C ARG A 2 19.02 43.90 15.10
N VAL A 3 17.95 44.59 14.70
CA VAL A 3 17.25 44.36 13.42
C VAL A 3 18.19 44.50 12.22
N ALA A 4 18.98 45.58 12.18
CA ALA A 4 19.93 45.83 11.10
C ALA A 4 21.04 44.78 11.06
N PHE A 5 21.52 44.31 12.22
CA PHE A 5 22.49 43.24 12.30
C PHE A 5 21.95 41.93 11.73
N VAL A 6 20.80 41.44 12.22
CA VAL A 6 20.17 40.20 11.72
C VAL A 6 19.88 40.27 10.23
N ALA A 7 19.33 41.40 9.76
CA ALA A 7 19.11 41.64 8.35
C ALA A 7 20.42 41.57 7.55
N SER A 8 21.50 42.22 8.00
CA SER A 8 22.79 42.20 7.29
C SER A 8 23.45 40.81 7.23
N VAL A 9 23.27 40.00 8.27
CA VAL A 9 23.87 38.66 8.36
C VAL A 9 23.14 37.68 7.44
N LEU A 10 21.80 37.75 7.40
CA LEU A 10 20.97 36.79 6.65
C LEU A 10 20.58 37.28 5.24
N ALA A 11 20.75 38.58 4.95
CA ALA A 11 20.48 39.13 3.62
C ALA A 11 21.30 38.39 2.57
N ASP A 12 20.58 37.92 1.54
CA ASP A 12 21.14 37.19 0.40
C ASP A 12 22.07 36.02 0.77
N ALA A 13 21.86 35.41 1.93
CA ALA A 13 22.60 34.23 2.35
C ALA A 13 22.44 33.10 1.32
N ASP A 14 23.57 32.59 0.84
CA ASP A 14 23.64 31.36 0.06
C ASP A 14 23.57 30.14 0.99
N GLY A 15 23.52 28.95 0.41
CA GLY A 15 23.38 27.72 1.19
C GLY A 15 24.56 27.48 2.16
N ILE A 16 25.78 27.91 1.82
CA ILE A 16 26.96 27.77 2.68
C ILE A 16 26.83 28.68 3.89
N ARG A 17 26.36 29.93 3.69
CA ARG A 17 26.12 30.86 4.78
C ARG A 17 25.02 30.36 5.71
N TRP A 18 23.92 29.80 5.18
CA TRP A 18 22.88 29.18 6.01
C TRP A 18 23.43 28.04 6.89
N LEU A 19 24.22 27.12 6.31
CA LEU A 19 24.88 26.05 7.05
C LEU A 19 25.84 26.59 8.13
N SER A 20 26.65 27.60 7.78
CA SER A 20 27.62 28.21 8.71
C SER A 20 26.97 28.92 9.89
N LEU A 21 25.73 29.38 9.72
CA LEU A 21 24.95 30.07 10.75
C LEU A 21 23.99 29.14 11.51
N SER A 22 23.92 27.84 11.17
CA SER A 22 22.89 26.94 11.68
C SER A 22 22.78 26.97 13.20
N SER A 23 23.92 26.89 13.90
CA SER A 23 23.99 26.82 15.37
C SER A 23 23.56 28.09 16.11
N VAL A 24 23.34 29.20 15.41
CA VAL A 24 22.94 30.49 16.01
C VAL A 24 21.59 31.01 15.49
N LEU A 25 20.89 30.23 14.64
CA LEU A 25 19.63 30.68 14.03
C LEU A 25 18.56 31.00 15.08
N ARG A 26 18.51 30.24 16.19
CA ARG A 26 17.59 30.49 17.31
C ARG A 26 17.80 31.87 17.94
N ASP A 27 19.05 32.21 18.23
CA ASP A 27 19.38 33.50 18.84
C ASP A 27 19.10 34.66 17.87
N LEU A 28 19.35 34.48 16.57
CA LEU A 28 19.03 35.48 15.54
C LEU A 28 17.52 35.68 15.41
N ALA A 29 16.74 34.59 15.48
CA ALA A 29 15.28 34.63 15.44
C ALA A 29 14.71 35.43 16.61
N GLU A 30 15.17 35.17 17.84
CA GLU A 30 14.72 35.96 19.01
C GLU A 30 15.23 37.41 18.99
N ALA A 31 16.44 37.66 18.48
CA ALA A 31 17.02 39.00 18.44
C ALA A 31 16.25 39.96 17.53
N ALA A 32 15.72 39.48 16.40
CA ALA A 32 14.89 40.25 15.48
C ALA A 32 13.91 39.37 14.68
N PRO A 33 12.78 38.93 15.27
CA PRO A 33 11.85 37.96 14.67
C PRO A 33 11.40 38.33 13.26
N LYS A 34 11.01 39.59 13.05
CA LYS A 34 10.55 40.06 11.74
C LYS A 34 11.64 39.97 10.68
N ALA A 35 12.85 40.44 10.98
CA ALA A 35 13.97 40.42 10.03
C ALA A 35 14.43 38.99 9.72
N PHE A 36 14.41 38.10 10.73
CA PHE A 36 14.68 36.68 10.54
C PHE A 36 13.66 36.04 9.58
N LEU A 37 12.36 36.21 9.84
CA LEU A 37 11.30 35.67 8.98
C LEU A 37 11.35 36.28 7.57
N ASP A 38 11.65 37.59 7.45
CA ASP A 38 11.81 38.26 6.15
C ASP A 38 12.95 37.59 5.35
N ALA A 39 14.09 37.30 6.00
CA ALA A 39 15.22 36.65 5.35
C ALA A 39 14.96 35.19 4.95
N VAL A 40 14.28 34.41 5.80
CA VAL A 40 13.90 33.04 5.46
C VAL A 40 12.93 33.03 4.27
N GLN A 41 11.91 33.90 4.27
CA GLN A 41 10.97 34.02 3.15
C GLN A 41 11.65 34.49 1.86
N ALA A 42 12.54 35.47 1.95
CA ALA A 42 13.33 35.92 0.81
C ALA A 42 14.20 34.79 0.25
N SER A 43 14.78 33.96 1.13
CA SER A 43 15.53 32.79 0.70
C SER A 43 14.64 31.75 0.01
N LEU A 44 13.45 31.46 0.53
CA LEU A 44 12.50 30.50 -0.08
C LEU A 44 11.91 31.00 -1.41
N ALA A 45 11.90 32.31 -1.64
CA ALA A 45 11.43 32.91 -2.89
C ALA A 45 12.48 32.82 -4.02
N LYS A 46 13.73 32.49 -3.73
CA LYS A 46 14.77 32.29 -4.76
C LYS A 46 14.57 30.96 -5.50
N PRO A 47 14.95 30.86 -6.78
CA PRO A 47 14.80 29.61 -7.55
C PRO A 47 15.49 28.40 -6.92
N ASP A 48 16.64 28.59 -6.27
CA ASP A 48 17.45 27.57 -5.61
C ASP A 48 17.16 27.42 -4.12
N LYS A 49 16.20 28.19 -3.58
CA LYS A 49 15.74 28.18 -2.18
C LYS A 49 16.84 27.98 -1.12
N PRO A 50 17.92 28.79 -1.05
CA PRO A 50 19.16 28.44 -0.33
C PRO A 50 19.03 27.92 1.11
N VAL A 51 18.03 28.38 1.87
CA VAL A 51 17.73 27.91 3.22
C VAL A 51 17.35 26.41 3.30
N THR A 52 16.81 25.82 2.22
CA THR A 52 16.47 24.38 2.18
C THR A 52 17.70 23.50 2.22
N ARG A 53 18.90 24.05 1.96
CA ARG A 53 20.16 23.33 2.09
C ARG A 53 20.38 22.78 3.50
N LEU A 54 19.84 23.43 4.53
CA LEU A 54 19.85 22.92 5.91
C LEU A 54 19.12 21.57 6.03
N ILE A 55 18.12 21.31 5.19
CA ILE A 55 17.40 20.03 5.15
C ILE A 55 18.11 19.04 4.23
N GLU A 56 18.52 19.49 3.04
CA GLU A 56 19.09 18.62 2.01
C GLU A 56 20.42 17.97 2.44
N GLU A 57 21.24 18.71 3.19
CA GLU A 57 22.52 18.28 3.75
C GLU A 57 22.36 17.52 5.08
N THR A 58 21.15 17.48 5.65
CA THR A 58 20.90 16.64 6.83
C THR A 58 20.98 15.16 6.43
N SER A 59 21.82 14.41 7.14
CA SER A 59 22.04 12.99 6.89
C SER A 59 21.13 12.10 7.77
N SER A 60 21.27 10.78 7.63
CA SER A 60 20.50 9.81 8.42
C SER A 60 20.65 10.04 9.93
N SER A 61 19.62 9.71 10.73
CA SER A 61 19.61 9.81 12.20
C SER A 61 20.48 8.76 12.92
N SER A 62 21.50 8.23 12.24
CA SER A 62 22.48 7.30 12.81
C SER A 62 23.47 8.03 13.73
N THR A 63 24.30 7.30 14.47
CA THR A 63 25.29 7.86 15.42
C THR A 63 26.30 8.83 14.78
N PHE A 64 26.47 8.79 13.47
CA PHE A 64 27.33 9.71 12.70
C PHE A 64 26.53 10.75 11.91
N GLY A 65 25.23 10.82 12.16
CA GLY A 65 24.30 11.71 11.48
C GLY A 65 24.42 13.16 11.94
N GLN A 66 24.44 14.10 10.99
CA GLN A 66 24.38 15.52 11.27
C GLN A 66 22.99 16.09 10.92
N CYS A 67 22.36 16.74 11.89
CA CYS A 67 21.09 17.43 11.72
C CYS A 67 21.33 18.94 11.59
N TRP A 68 21.35 19.44 10.36
CA TRP A 68 21.57 20.86 10.09
C TRP A 68 20.31 21.71 10.25
N HIS A 69 19.14 21.10 10.10
CA HIS A 69 17.86 21.83 10.14
C HIS A 69 17.27 22.05 11.54
N ALA A 70 17.79 21.37 12.58
CA ALA A 70 17.20 21.42 13.93
C ALA A 70 17.06 22.85 14.47
N ASP A 71 18.12 23.67 14.38
CA ASP A 71 18.09 25.04 14.90
C ASP A 71 17.18 25.97 14.09
N LEU A 72 16.96 25.71 12.81
CA LEU A 72 15.96 26.44 12.01
C LEU A 72 14.55 26.10 12.48
N LEU A 73 14.26 24.82 12.68
CA LEU A 73 12.93 24.39 13.14
C LEU A 73 12.67 24.85 14.58
N TRP A 74 13.63 24.74 15.48
CA TRP A 74 13.53 25.31 16.83
C TRP A 74 13.38 26.83 16.82
N ALA A 75 14.04 27.55 15.91
CA ALA A 75 13.81 28.98 15.75
C ALA A 75 12.35 29.27 15.35
N LEU A 76 11.80 28.51 14.40
CA LEU A 76 10.40 28.65 13.97
C LEU A 76 9.41 28.24 15.06
N GLU A 77 9.68 27.18 15.81
CA GLU A 77 8.92 26.79 17.01
C GLU A 77 8.88 27.92 18.04
N THR A 78 10.04 28.52 18.34
CA THR A 78 10.14 29.66 19.26
C THR A 78 9.32 30.86 18.78
N LEU A 79 9.36 31.17 17.48
CA LEU A 79 8.57 32.27 16.92
C LEU A 79 7.07 31.95 16.80
N ALA A 80 6.68 30.67 16.79
CA ALA A 80 5.27 30.24 16.73
C ALA A 80 4.51 30.58 18.02
N TRP A 81 5.20 30.77 19.15
CA TRP A 81 4.57 31.21 20.40
C TRP A 81 3.89 32.58 20.25
N ALA A 82 4.48 33.48 19.46
CA ALA A 82 3.96 34.82 19.22
C ALA A 82 2.82 34.83 18.17
N PRO A 83 1.55 35.15 18.53
CA PRO A 83 0.42 35.04 17.61
C PRO A 83 0.57 35.90 16.34
N GLN A 84 1.22 37.06 16.43
CA GLN A 84 1.48 37.94 15.29
C GLN A 84 2.41 37.35 14.22
N HIS A 85 3.13 36.27 14.54
CA HIS A 85 4.05 35.60 13.62
C HIS A 85 3.50 34.28 13.09
N LEU A 86 2.42 33.75 13.69
CA LEU A 86 1.92 32.41 13.45
C LEU A 86 1.67 32.09 11.96
N LEU A 87 0.94 32.97 11.25
CA LEU A 87 0.67 32.75 9.83
C LEU A 87 1.95 32.65 9.00
N ARG A 88 2.92 33.54 9.27
CA ARG A 88 4.19 33.57 8.53
C ARG A 88 5.00 32.32 8.80
N VAL A 89 5.07 31.91 10.07
CA VAL A 89 5.76 30.68 10.49
C VAL A 89 5.13 29.47 9.81
N CYS A 90 3.80 29.34 9.84
CA CYS A 90 3.11 28.22 9.21
C CYS A 90 3.34 28.15 7.69
N LEU A 91 3.29 29.28 6.98
CA LEU A 91 3.56 29.29 5.54
C LEU A 91 5.03 28.96 5.21
N ILE A 92 5.98 29.41 6.04
CA ILE A 92 7.39 29.02 5.91
C ILE A 92 7.54 27.51 6.13
N LEU A 93 6.97 26.96 7.20
CA LEU A 93 7.02 25.53 7.48
C LEU A 93 6.40 24.69 6.36
N ALA A 94 5.30 25.17 5.76
CA ALA A 94 4.65 24.51 4.63
C ALA A 94 5.46 24.55 3.33
N GLU A 95 6.19 25.64 3.06
CA GLU A 95 7.14 25.67 1.94
C GLU A 95 8.33 24.74 2.18
N ILE A 96 8.84 24.71 3.41
CA ILE A 96 9.99 23.89 3.80
C ILE A 96 9.61 22.39 3.83
N SER A 97 8.38 22.03 4.18
CA SER A 97 7.92 20.63 4.22
C SER A 97 7.91 19.94 2.85
N LYS A 98 7.97 20.71 1.76
CA LYS A 98 8.10 20.20 0.39
C LYS A 98 9.46 19.55 0.11
N VAL A 99 10.45 19.77 0.98
CA VAL A 99 11.77 19.15 0.89
C VAL A 99 11.84 17.94 1.83
N PRO A 100 12.10 16.72 1.31
CA PRO A 100 12.08 15.52 2.13
C PRO A 100 13.25 15.52 3.13
N VAL A 101 12.93 15.34 4.41
CA VAL A 101 13.93 15.16 5.47
C VAL A 101 14.46 13.73 5.40
N LYS A 102 15.78 13.56 5.22
CA LYS A 102 16.41 12.24 5.16
C LYS A 102 16.60 11.67 6.57
N GLY A 103 16.22 10.41 6.77
CA GLY A 103 16.37 9.71 8.06
C GLY A 103 15.13 9.81 8.94
N ASN A 104 15.16 9.10 10.08
CA ASN A 104 14.04 9.03 11.01
C ASN A 104 14.18 10.13 12.09
N TRP A 105 14.05 11.39 11.68
CA TRP A 105 14.06 12.54 12.59
C TRP A 105 12.64 12.85 13.05
N ALA A 106 12.42 12.97 14.36
CA ALA A 106 11.11 13.35 14.90
C ALA A 106 10.77 14.83 14.62
N ASN A 107 11.79 15.69 14.52
CA ASN A 107 11.65 17.13 14.28
C ASN A 107 11.63 17.39 12.77
N THR A 108 10.44 17.39 12.17
CA THR A 108 10.21 17.72 10.75
C THR A 108 9.32 18.96 10.62
N PRO A 109 9.36 19.67 9.48
CA PRO A 109 8.49 20.85 9.28
C PRO A 109 6.99 20.55 9.47
N LEU A 110 6.52 19.39 8.97
CA LEU A 110 5.15 18.95 9.16
C LEU A 110 4.83 18.61 10.62
N SER A 111 5.79 18.04 11.37
CA SER A 111 5.62 17.80 12.81
C SER A 111 5.48 19.10 13.61
N VAL A 112 6.19 20.16 13.22
CA VAL A 112 6.07 21.50 13.83
C VAL A 112 4.70 22.10 13.48
N LEU A 113 4.23 22.00 12.24
CA LEU A 113 2.85 22.37 11.92
C LEU A 113 1.85 21.59 12.81
N GLY A 114 2.01 20.28 12.95
CA GLY A 114 1.18 19.45 13.80
C GLY A 114 1.20 19.90 15.28
N GLY A 115 2.35 20.31 15.81
CA GLY A 115 2.46 20.84 17.18
C GLY A 115 1.70 22.16 17.40
N ILE A 116 1.63 23.02 16.39
CA ILE A 116 0.88 24.29 16.46
C ILE A 116 -0.64 24.04 16.53
N PHE A 117 -1.14 23.12 15.70
CA PHE A 117 -2.57 22.90 15.53
C PHE A 117 -3.15 21.79 16.41
N ARG A 118 -2.30 21.05 17.12
CA ARG A 118 -2.70 19.98 18.04
C ARG A 118 -3.82 20.43 18.97
N ALA A 119 -4.87 19.63 19.05
CA ALA A 119 -6.07 19.97 19.82
C ALA A 119 -5.84 19.99 21.33
N TRP A 120 -5.04 19.06 21.86
CA TRP A 120 -4.86 18.85 23.31
C TRP A 120 -3.60 19.51 23.90
N LEU A 121 -2.63 19.88 23.06
CA LEU A 121 -1.39 20.59 23.46
C LEU A 121 -0.93 21.50 22.31
N PRO A 122 -1.64 22.60 22.04
CA PRO A 122 -1.22 23.59 21.06
C PRO A 122 0.02 24.32 21.57
N GLN A 123 1.06 24.33 20.75
CA GLN A 123 2.36 24.91 21.12
C GLN A 123 2.49 26.33 20.57
N THR A 124 1.54 27.19 20.97
CA THR A 124 1.46 28.61 20.59
C THR A 124 0.57 29.37 21.59
N ALA A 125 0.78 30.68 21.75
CA ALA A 125 -0.14 31.52 22.53
C ALA A 125 -1.40 31.96 21.74
N ALA A 126 -1.50 31.59 20.45
CA ALA A 126 -2.64 31.97 19.62
C ALA A 126 -3.92 31.23 20.05
N PRO A 127 -5.04 31.95 20.27
CA PRO A 127 -6.31 31.31 20.62
C PRO A 127 -6.88 30.53 19.44
N LEU A 128 -7.75 29.54 19.72
CA LEU A 128 -8.38 28.69 18.69
C LEU A 128 -8.89 29.47 17.46
N PRO A 129 -9.65 30.57 17.56
CA PRO A 129 -10.13 31.29 16.36
C PRO A 129 -9.00 31.77 15.44
N GLN A 130 -7.89 32.21 16.02
CA GLN A 130 -6.73 32.63 15.24
C GLN A 130 -6.02 31.43 14.61
N ARG A 131 -5.91 30.30 15.32
CA ARG A 131 -5.38 29.05 14.76
C ARG A 131 -6.22 28.61 13.56
N LEU A 132 -7.55 28.57 13.69
CA LEU A 132 -8.45 28.22 12.58
C LEU A 132 -8.28 29.14 11.36
N GLN A 133 -8.14 30.46 11.57
CA GLN A 133 -7.85 31.40 10.47
C GLN A 133 -6.52 31.11 9.77
N VAL A 134 -5.48 30.71 10.51
CA VAL A 134 -4.19 30.32 9.90
C VAL A 134 -4.34 29.01 9.14
N LEU A 135 -5.09 28.06 9.68
CA LEU A 135 -5.40 26.80 8.99
C LEU A 135 -6.13 27.05 7.67
N ASP A 136 -7.10 27.98 7.64
CA ASP A 136 -7.78 28.38 6.40
C ASP A 136 -6.81 28.97 5.36
N GLN A 137 -5.81 29.73 5.81
CA GLN A 137 -4.78 30.24 4.89
C GLN A 137 -3.88 29.12 4.36
N LEU A 138 -3.55 28.13 5.18
CA LEU A 138 -2.80 26.95 4.73
C LEU A 138 -3.60 26.16 3.69
N VAL A 139 -4.88 25.87 3.95
CA VAL A 139 -5.76 25.18 3.00
C VAL A 139 -5.80 25.89 1.64
N ARG A 140 -5.87 27.23 1.64
CA ARG A 140 -5.94 28.02 0.40
C ARG A 140 -4.62 28.12 -0.35
N ARG A 141 -3.50 28.24 0.36
CA ARG A 141 -2.18 28.56 -0.26
C ARG A 141 -1.32 27.32 -0.47
N GLU A 142 -1.46 26.32 0.40
CA GLU A 142 -0.62 25.12 0.48
C GLU A 142 -1.49 23.86 0.64
N PRO A 143 -2.40 23.57 -0.32
CA PRO A 143 -3.45 22.57 -0.14
C PRO A 143 -2.93 21.16 0.14
N ASP A 144 -1.83 20.74 -0.48
CA ASP A 144 -1.30 19.38 -0.25
C ASP A 144 -0.71 19.22 1.14
N VAL A 145 0.04 20.22 1.61
CA VAL A 145 0.59 20.23 2.97
C VAL A 145 -0.52 20.37 4.00
N ALA A 146 -1.52 21.22 3.73
CA ALA A 146 -2.66 21.39 4.60
C ALA A 146 -3.46 20.08 4.74
N PHE A 147 -3.66 19.33 3.65
CA PHE A 147 -4.33 18.04 3.73
C PHE A 147 -3.54 17.03 4.58
N GLN A 148 -2.22 16.93 4.39
CA GLN A 148 -1.36 16.07 5.22
C GLN A 148 -1.42 16.46 6.71
N LEU A 149 -1.45 17.76 7.00
CA LEU A 149 -1.62 18.26 8.36
C LEU A 149 -2.99 17.86 8.94
N LEU A 150 -4.08 18.05 8.19
CA LEU A 150 -5.43 17.70 8.64
C LEU A 150 -5.57 16.20 8.90
N ASP A 151 -5.05 15.35 8.01
CA ASP A 151 -5.03 13.89 8.20
C ASP A 151 -4.31 13.50 9.49
N ALA A 152 -3.15 14.12 9.76
CA ALA A 152 -2.40 13.91 10.99
C ALA A 152 -3.10 14.44 12.25
N LEU A 153 -3.93 15.49 12.14
CA LEU A 153 -4.68 16.05 13.27
C LEU A 153 -5.91 15.22 13.63
N VAL A 154 -6.54 14.58 12.64
CA VAL A 154 -7.75 13.77 12.78
C VAL A 154 -7.40 12.30 13.08
N GLU A 155 -6.12 11.94 13.18
CA GLU A 155 -5.65 10.59 13.47
C GLU A 155 -6.22 10.02 14.80
N THR A 156 -6.71 8.79 14.74
CA THR A 156 -7.44 8.13 15.83
C THR A 156 -6.54 7.09 16.48
N GLY A 157 -5.58 7.53 17.28
CA GLY A 157 -4.66 6.64 17.96
C GLY A 157 -3.88 7.31 19.09
N PRO A 158 -3.10 6.54 19.88
CA PRO A 158 -2.20 7.09 20.87
C PRO A 158 -1.26 8.12 20.22
N SER A 159 -1.25 9.34 20.76
CA SER A 159 -0.42 10.43 20.24
C SER A 159 0.60 10.84 21.30
N MET A 160 1.85 11.04 20.88
CA MET A 160 2.90 11.63 21.70
C MET A 160 3.26 13.02 21.19
N ALA A 161 3.61 13.92 22.09
CA ALA A 161 4.11 15.26 21.77
C ALA A 161 5.49 15.46 22.37
N MET A 162 6.35 16.15 21.64
CA MET A 162 7.55 16.78 22.21
C MET A 162 7.28 18.27 22.39
N PRO A 163 7.62 18.86 23.55
CA PRO A 163 7.54 20.30 23.75
C PRO A 163 8.38 21.08 22.73
N PHE A 164 7.85 22.20 22.25
CA PHE A 164 8.55 23.15 21.39
C PHE A 164 9.68 23.85 22.14
N ALA A 165 10.64 24.34 21.37
CA ALA A 165 11.60 25.30 21.86
C ALA A 165 10.88 26.57 22.37
N HIS A 166 11.05 26.89 23.65
CA HIS A 166 10.55 28.12 24.26
C HIS A 166 11.51 29.31 24.01
N PRO A 167 10.99 30.54 23.89
CA PRO A 167 11.79 31.75 23.90
C PRO A 167 12.67 31.84 25.15
N ARG A 168 13.93 32.25 24.99
CA ARG A 168 14.87 32.43 26.12
C ARG A 168 14.94 33.87 26.61
N TRP A 169 14.72 34.83 25.71
CA TRP A 169 14.96 36.25 25.96
C TRP A 169 13.70 37.11 25.84
N ARG A 170 12.64 36.56 25.25
CA ARG A 170 11.36 37.25 25.02
C ARG A 170 10.27 36.56 25.83
N ASP A 171 9.33 37.32 26.36
CA ASP A 171 8.16 36.76 27.06
C ASP A 171 7.02 36.40 26.08
N ASP A 172 7.34 36.01 24.84
CA ASP A 172 6.35 35.78 23.77
C ASP A 172 5.44 34.57 24.07
N ASP A 173 5.87 33.64 24.93
CA ASP A 173 5.11 32.48 25.41
C ASP A 173 4.34 32.75 26.72
N SER A 174 4.52 33.92 27.35
CA SER A 174 3.84 34.28 28.61
C SER A 174 2.30 34.34 28.49
N GLY A 175 1.79 34.53 27.27
CA GLY A 175 0.36 34.51 26.95
C GLY A 175 -0.19 33.12 26.62
N ALA A 176 0.65 32.08 26.62
CA ALA A 176 0.22 30.71 26.40
C ALA A 176 -0.81 30.34 27.47
N ARG A 177 -2.03 30.06 27.02
CA ARG A 177 -3.12 29.65 27.92
C ARG A 177 -2.71 28.34 28.62
N GLY A 178 -3.19 28.14 29.85
CA GLY A 178 -3.00 26.91 30.61
C GLY A 178 -3.65 25.69 29.93
N ALA A 179 -4.05 24.68 30.72
CA ALA A 179 -4.65 23.47 30.17
C ALA A 179 -5.82 23.76 29.20
N VAL A 180 -5.77 23.15 28.01
CA VAL A 180 -6.82 23.29 26.99
C VAL A 180 -8.13 22.69 27.51
N THR A 181 -9.24 23.40 27.30
CA THR A 181 -10.56 22.88 27.68
C THR A 181 -10.99 21.74 26.75
N ALA A 182 -11.78 20.79 27.26
CA ALA A 182 -12.33 19.71 26.44
C ALA A 182 -13.16 20.25 25.25
N GLY A 183 -13.86 21.38 25.43
CA GLY A 183 -14.63 22.04 24.37
C GLY A 183 -13.75 22.63 23.28
N GLU A 184 -12.64 23.29 23.63
CA GLU A 184 -11.67 23.81 22.65
C GLU A 184 -10.99 22.66 21.88
N MET A 185 -10.64 21.58 22.58
CA MET A 185 -10.07 20.39 21.96
C MET A 185 -11.04 19.79 20.94
N MET A 186 -12.29 19.56 21.33
CA MET A 186 -13.31 19.02 20.42
C MET A 186 -13.56 19.95 19.23
N ALA A 187 -13.66 21.27 19.46
CA ALA A 187 -13.86 22.23 18.39
C ALA A 187 -12.72 22.20 17.35
N MET A 188 -11.46 22.11 17.79
CA MET A 188 -10.33 22.00 16.87
C MET A 188 -10.39 20.71 16.02
N LEU A 189 -10.78 19.58 16.62
CA LEU A 189 -10.89 18.30 15.92
C LEU A 189 -12.03 18.31 14.90
N CYS A 190 -13.21 18.82 15.28
CA CYS A 190 -14.35 18.95 14.37
C CYS A 190 -14.00 19.86 13.18
N GLU A 191 -13.44 21.04 13.43
CA GLU A 191 -13.06 22.00 12.39
C GLU A 191 -11.96 21.46 11.44
N ALA A 192 -11.05 20.63 11.96
CA ALA A 192 -10.06 19.93 11.14
C ALA A 192 -10.70 18.84 10.28
N ALA A 193 -11.60 18.03 10.86
CA ALA A 193 -12.32 16.99 10.14
C ALA A 193 -13.20 17.56 9.03
N ASP A 194 -13.93 18.65 9.29
CA ASP A 194 -14.79 19.30 8.31
C ASP A 194 -13.98 19.79 7.09
N ARG A 195 -12.83 20.45 7.34
CA ARG A 195 -11.91 20.88 6.26
C ARG A 195 -11.30 19.69 5.52
N MET A 196 -10.99 18.60 6.21
CA MET A 196 -10.44 17.40 5.59
C MET A 196 -11.45 16.79 4.61
N VAL A 197 -12.73 16.71 5.01
CA VAL A 197 -13.83 16.26 4.15
C VAL A 197 -14.01 17.20 2.95
N ASP A 198 -14.06 18.52 3.17
CA ASP A 198 -14.20 19.50 2.09
C ASP A 198 -13.06 19.41 1.06
N MET A 199 -11.82 19.23 1.54
CA MET A 199 -10.65 19.12 0.67
C MET A 199 -10.57 17.79 -0.10
N ALA A 200 -11.35 16.79 0.28
CA ALA A 200 -11.40 15.49 -0.38
C ALA A 200 -12.34 15.48 -1.60
N GLU A 201 -13.21 16.48 -1.75
CA GLU A 201 -14.14 16.57 -2.89
C GLU A 201 -13.39 16.46 -4.23
N GLY A 202 -13.73 15.43 -5.02
CA GLY A 202 -13.11 15.21 -6.33
C GLY A 202 -11.72 14.55 -6.31
N HIS A 203 -11.15 14.22 -5.15
CA HIS A 203 -9.78 13.71 -5.01
C HIS A 203 -9.74 12.30 -4.41
N ALA A 204 -9.57 11.27 -5.25
CA ALA A 204 -9.63 9.86 -4.85
C ALA A 204 -8.76 9.52 -3.63
N GLU A 205 -7.48 9.92 -3.63
CA GLU A 205 -6.53 9.64 -2.53
C GLU A 205 -6.95 10.30 -1.21
N ARG A 206 -7.50 11.51 -1.28
CA ARG A 206 -7.99 12.24 -0.11
C ARG A 206 -9.26 11.61 0.44
N ILE A 207 -10.15 11.14 -0.44
CA ILE A 207 -11.35 10.38 -0.05
C ILE A 207 -10.93 9.10 0.68
N VAL A 208 -9.91 8.38 0.21
CA VAL A 208 -9.38 7.20 0.90
C VAL A 208 -8.93 7.53 2.33
N ALA A 209 -8.21 8.63 2.51
CA ALA A 209 -7.79 9.08 3.84
C ALA A 209 -8.99 9.42 4.75
N VAL A 210 -10.01 10.11 4.22
CA VAL A 210 -11.26 10.41 4.94
C VAL A 210 -12.00 9.12 5.33
N VAL A 211 -12.12 8.15 4.41
CA VAL A 211 -12.75 6.84 4.68
C VAL A 211 -12.07 6.11 5.85
N ALA A 212 -10.75 6.22 5.97
CA ALA A 212 -10.00 5.62 7.07
C ALA A 212 -10.37 6.24 8.45
N LYS A 213 -10.89 7.48 8.47
CA LYS A 213 -11.27 8.19 9.71
C LYS A 213 -12.76 8.08 10.06
N LEU A 214 -13.59 7.48 9.20
CA LEU A 214 -15.05 7.39 9.39
C LEU A 214 -15.48 6.87 10.77
N GLY A 215 -14.73 5.94 11.37
CA GLY A 215 -15.04 5.42 12.70
C GLY A 215 -15.02 6.46 13.84
N SER A 216 -14.39 7.62 13.62
CA SER A 216 -14.34 8.74 14.58
C SER A 216 -15.31 9.87 14.27
N PHE A 217 -15.98 9.83 13.12
CA PHE A 217 -16.88 10.88 12.70
C PHE A 217 -18.24 10.73 13.38
N ASP A 218 -18.85 11.88 13.67
CA ASP A 218 -20.25 11.92 14.05
C ASP A 218 -21.16 11.62 12.83
N GLU A 219 -22.45 11.50 13.09
CA GLU A 219 -23.45 11.18 12.07
C GLU A 219 -23.45 12.21 10.94
N GLY A 220 -23.41 13.51 11.25
CA GLY A 220 -23.42 14.57 10.24
C GLY A 220 -22.21 14.53 9.30
N ARG A 221 -21.00 14.31 9.82
CA ARG A 221 -19.80 14.15 8.98
C ARG A 221 -19.82 12.85 8.19
N THR A 222 -20.36 11.78 8.77
CA THR A 222 -20.54 10.49 8.10
C THR A 222 -21.46 10.66 6.88
N GLU A 223 -22.61 11.32 7.04
CA GLU A 223 -23.55 11.63 5.96
C GLU A 223 -22.93 12.54 4.89
N THR A 224 -22.22 13.59 5.32
CA THR A 224 -21.52 14.51 4.40
C THR A 224 -20.47 13.78 3.56
N THR A 225 -19.71 12.88 4.21
CA THR A 225 -18.73 12.03 3.53
C THR A 225 -19.39 11.10 2.53
N ALA A 226 -20.50 10.43 2.91
CA ALA A 226 -21.24 9.56 2.02
C ALA A 226 -21.76 10.32 0.78
N ALA A 227 -22.33 11.51 0.97
CA ALA A 227 -22.81 12.37 -0.11
C ALA A 227 -21.67 12.84 -1.04
N MET A 228 -20.48 13.14 -0.50
CA MET A 228 -19.29 13.46 -1.29
C MET A 228 -18.86 12.27 -2.15
N ILE A 229 -18.80 11.06 -1.58
CA ILE A 229 -18.41 9.85 -2.30
C ILE A 229 -19.42 9.54 -3.41
N ASP A 230 -20.71 9.73 -3.16
CA ASP A 230 -21.76 9.54 -4.16
C ASP A 230 -21.54 10.44 -5.39
N ARG A 231 -21.36 11.76 -5.16
CA ARG A 231 -21.04 12.72 -6.23
C ARG A 231 -19.76 12.35 -6.98
N PHE A 232 -18.74 11.92 -6.27
CA PHE A 232 -17.46 11.51 -6.84
C PHE A 232 -17.63 10.30 -7.78
N ALA A 233 -18.44 9.31 -7.39
CA ALA A 233 -18.64 8.07 -8.15
C ALA A 233 -19.15 8.30 -9.59
N PHE A 234 -19.90 9.38 -9.83
CA PHE A 234 -20.42 9.73 -11.16
C PHE A 234 -19.37 10.32 -12.12
N ARG A 235 -18.29 10.89 -11.58
CA ARG A 235 -17.26 11.61 -12.37
C ARG A 235 -15.93 10.86 -12.45
N ALA A 236 -15.70 9.95 -11.51
CA ALA A 236 -14.46 9.20 -11.40
C ALA A 236 -14.27 8.19 -12.53
N ASP A 237 -13.03 7.99 -12.96
CA ASP A 237 -12.66 6.88 -13.84
C ASP A 237 -12.60 5.55 -13.06
N ASP A 238 -12.43 4.43 -13.77
CA ASP A 238 -12.48 3.10 -13.14
C ASP A 238 -11.36 2.85 -12.13
N ARG A 239 -10.18 3.45 -12.29
CA ARG A 239 -9.08 3.30 -11.33
C ARG A 239 -9.37 4.08 -10.05
N GLN A 240 -9.86 5.30 -10.22
CA GLN A 240 -10.30 6.15 -9.11
C GLN A 240 -11.46 5.51 -8.33
N ARG A 241 -12.43 4.92 -9.04
CA ARG A 241 -13.55 4.18 -8.45
C ARG A 241 -13.05 2.96 -7.68
N ASP A 242 -12.15 2.16 -8.24
CA ASP A 242 -11.58 1.00 -7.55
C ASP A 242 -10.79 1.39 -6.29
N LEU A 243 -10.01 2.47 -6.35
CA LEU A 243 -9.24 2.98 -5.21
C LEU A 243 -10.14 3.30 -4.00
N VAL A 244 -11.21 4.08 -4.23
CA VAL A 244 -12.17 4.46 -3.17
C VAL A 244 -13.00 3.26 -2.73
N ARG A 245 -13.46 2.43 -3.68
CA ARG A 245 -14.21 1.20 -3.39
C ARG A 245 -13.42 0.26 -2.49
N SER A 246 -12.13 0.08 -2.77
CA SER A 246 -11.25 -0.77 -1.96
C SER A 246 -11.06 -0.22 -0.54
N ALA A 247 -10.99 1.10 -0.36
CA ALA A 247 -10.96 1.70 0.97
C ALA A 247 -12.27 1.46 1.73
N LEU A 248 -13.42 1.67 1.08
CA LEU A 248 -14.73 1.39 1.68
C LEU A 248 -14.90 -0.08 2.04
N ARG A 249 -14.46 -1.01 1.17
CA ARG A 249 -14.50 -2.44 1.43
C ARG A 249 -13.77 -2.80 2.72
N ARG A 250 -12.55 -2.28 2.90
CA ARG A 250 -11.76 -2.48 4.14
C ARG A 250 -12.44 -1.87 5.35
N HIS A 251 -13.03 -0.68 5.21
CA HIS A 251 -13.79 -0.03 6.28
C HIS A 251 -15.00 -0.87 6.70
N LEU A 252 -15.82 -1.32 5.74
CA LEU A 252 -17.00 -2.17 5.98
C LEU A 252 -16.60 -3.50 6.62
N HIS A 253 -15.56 -4.15 6.10
CA HIS A 253 -15.01 -5.38 6.69
C HIS A 253 -14.63 -5.16 8.16
N TRP A 254 -13.86 -4.10 8.45
CA TRP A 254 -13.43 -3.81 9.81
C TRP A 254 -14.61 -3.51 10.74
N GLN A 255 -15.56 -2.68 10.32
CA GLN A 255 -16.72 -2.32 11.14
C GLN A 255 -17.59 -3.53 11.49
N ARG A 256 -17.83 -4.42 10.52
CA ARG A 256 -18.66 -5.62 10.73
C ARG A 256 -18.02 -6.69 11.61
N ASN A 257 -16.68 -6.77 11.62
CA ASN A 257 -15.95 -7.83 12.32
C ASN A 257 -15.31 -7.37 13.63
N TYR A 258 -15.02 -6.08 13.76
CA TYR A 258 -14.28 -5.52 14.91
C TYR A 258 -14.86 -4.20 15.44
N GLY A 259 -15.75 -3.55 14.68
CA GLY A 259 -16.35 -2.27 15.06
C GLY A 259 -17.65 -2.41 15.84
N GLU A 260 -18.23 -1.25 16.19
CA GLU A 260 -19.49 -1.14 16.93
C GLU A 260 -20.60 -0.48 16.09
N ALA A 261 -20.35 -0.19 14.80
CA ALA A 261 -21.33 0.43 13.93
C ALA A 261 -22.51 -0.52 13.65
N SER A 262 -23.73 0.00 13.73
CA SER A 262 -24.93 -0.76 13.37
C SER A 262 -25.07 -0.89 11.85
N GLU A 263 -25.80 -1.91 11.39
CA GLU A 263 -26.04 -2.13 9.96
C GLU A 263 -26.77 -0.94 9.30
N GLU A 264 -27.63 -0.23 10.02
CA GLU A 264 -28.27 0.99 9.50
C GLU A 264 -27.25 2.10 9.19
N ARG A 265 -26.18 2.20 9.99
CA ARG A 265 -25.10 3.17 9.75
C ARG A 265 -24.17 2.75 8.61
N LEU A 266 -24.05 1.45 8.34
CA LEU A 266 -23.21 0.91 7.26
C LEU A 266 -23.92 0.87 5.90
N ALA A 267 -25.26 0.77 5.89
CA ALA A 267 -26.05 0.62 4.68
C ALA A 267 -25.78 1.68 3.58
N PRO A 268 -25.61 2.99 3.88
CA PRO A 268 -25.23 3.97 2.87
C PRO A 268 -23.89 3.64 2.19
N PHE A 269 -22.91 3.13 2.95
CA PHE A 269 -21.60 2.77 2.43
C PHE A 269 -21.61 1.46 1.63
N ASP A 270 -22.52 0.52 1.92
CA ASP A 270 -22.74 -0.64 1.04
C ASP A 270 -23.28 -0.24 -0.33
N GLN A 271 -24.22 0.70 -0.35
CA GLN A 271 -24.75 1.26 -1.59
C GLN A 271 -23.64 1.95 -2.37
N LEU A 272 -22.81 2.78 -1.71
CA LEU A 272 -21.65 3.42 -2.33
C LEU A 272 -20.62 2.41 -2.83
N HIS A 273 -20.32 1.35 -2.07
CA HIS A 273 -19.41 0.29 -2.49
C HIS A 273 -19.91 -0.41 -3.77
N THR A 274 -21.23 -0.53 -3.94
CA THR A 274 -21.86 -1.05 -5.17
C THR A 274 -21.78 -0.03 -6.29
N THR A 275 -22.16 1.23 -6.04
CA THR A 275 -22.10 2.34 -7.02
C THR A 275 -20.70 2.61 -7.52
N LEU A 276 -19.66 2.37 -6.72
CA LEU A 276 -18.26 2.53 -7.09
C LEU A 276 -17.68 1.32 -7.82
N ALA A 277 -18.46 0.27 -8.13
CA ALA A 277 -17.95 -0.87 -8.89
C ALA A 277 -17.42 -0.42 -10.28
N PRO A 278 -16.12 -0.63 -10.60
CA PRO A 278 -15.55 -0.29 -11.90
C PRO A 278 -16.36 -0.86 -13.07
N ARG A 279 -16.40 -0.16 -14.20
CA ARG A 279 -17.03 -0.64 -15.43
C ARG A 279 -16.17 -1.73 -16.08
N ASP A 280 -14.86 -1.51 -16.12
CA ASP A 280 -13.85 -2.50 -16.46
C ASP A 280 -13.98 -3.74 -15.55
N LEU A 281 -14.25 -4.89 -16.16
CA LEU A 281 -14.50 -6.15 -15.44
C LEU A 281 -13.27 -6.65 -14.71
N ILE A 282 -12.08 -6.41 -15.26
CA ILE A 282 -10.82 -6.84 -14.66
C ILE A 282 -10.61 -6.11 -13.34
N LEU A 283 -10.71 -4.77 -13.34
CA LEU A 283 -10.60 -3.98 -12.12
C LEU A 283 -11.72 -4.31 -11.13
N ARG A 284 -12.95 -4.57 -11.62
CA ARG A 284 -14.09 -4.90 -10.75
C ARG A 284 -13.87 -6.18 -9.93
N TYR A 285 -13.20 -7.18 -10.50
CA TYR A 285 -13.06 -8.52 -9.92
C TYR A 285 -11.65 -8.87 -9.44
N ALA A 286 -10.61 -8.11 -9.81
CA ALA A 286 -9.23 -8.44 -9.46
C ALA A 286 -8.99 -8.59 -7.95
N TRP A 287 -9.65 -7.76 -7.14
CA TRP A 287 -9.51 -7.78 -5.68
C TRP A 287 -9.94 -9.11 -5.03
N LEU A 288 -10.81 -9.90 -5.68
CA LEU A 288 -11.22 -11.21 -5.19
C LEU A 288 -10.05 -12.22 -5.19
N PHE A 289 -8.97 -11.91 -5.91
CA PHE A 289 -7.80 -12.77 -6.09
C PHE A 289 -6.52 -12.07 -5.58
N THR A 290 -6.64 -11.14 -4.63
CA THR A 290 -5.49 -10.52 -3.96
C THR A 290 -4.86 -11.48 -2.94
N SER A 291 -5.67 -12.23 -2.21
CA SER A 291 -5.22 -13.21 -1.22
C SER A 291 -6.18 -14.40 -1.17
N GLY A 292 -5.85 -15.42 -0.35
CA GLY A 292 -6.79 -16.53 -0.10
C GLY A 292 -8.12 -16.02 0.48
N PHE A 293 -8.04 -15.07 1.41
CA PHE A 293 -9.13 -14.47 2.16
C PHE A 293 -8.99 -12.93 2.09
N PRO A 294 -9.47 -12.29 1.01
CA PRO A 294 -9.47 -10.83 0.92
C PRO A 294 -10.49 -10.23 1.90
N ASP A 295 -10.31 -8.97 2.31
CA ASP A 295 -11.25 -8.28 3.20
C ASP A 295 -12.65 -8.22 2.58
N MET A 296 -13.58 -9.02 3.12
CA MET A 296 -14.94 -9.11 2.63
C MET A 296 -15.84 -8.10 3.35
N PRO A 297 -16.71 -7.35 2.63
CA PRO A 297 -17.63 -6.40 3.24
C PRO A 297 -18.84 -7.14 3.83
N ILE A 298 -18.64 -8.18 4.62
CA ILE A 298 -19.68 -8.94 5.34
C ILE A 298 -19.19 -9.26 6.75
N ALA A 299 -20.13 -9.52 7.66
CA ALA A 299 -19.80 -10.04 8.98
C ALA A 299 -19.42 -11.53 8.86
N VAL A 300 -18.30 -11.91 9.45
CA VAL A 300 -17.84 -13.28 9.54
C VAL A 300 -18.10 -13.76 10.96
N PRO A 301 -19.02 -14.72 11.18
CA PRO A 301 -19.22 -15.28 12.51
C PRO A 301 -17.91 -15.86 13.05
N GLN A 302 -17.57 -15.54 14.30
CA GLN A 302 -16.48 -16.25 14.99
C GLN A 302 -16.81 -17.75 14.93
N ASP A 303 -15.89 -18.54 14.37
CA ASP A 303 -15.95 -20.00 14.18
C ASP A 303 -16.64 -20.55 12.92
N ASP A 304 -17.09 -19.72 11.96
CA ASP A 304 -17.67 -20.22 10.69
C ASP A 304 -16.98 -19.73 9.40
N TYR A 305 -15.68 -20.01 9.31
CA TYR A 305 -14.87 -19.78 8.10
C TYR A 305 -15.47 -20.44 6.84
N ARG A 306 -16.27 -21.51 7.00
CA ARG A 306 -16.88 -22.22 5.86
C ARG A 306 -17.95 -21.40 5.15
N GLN A 307 -18.71 -20.57 5.88
CA GLN A 307 -19.70 -19.70 5.27
C GLN A 307 -19.07 -18.55 4.48
N GLU A 308 -18.00 -17.96 5.00
CA GLU A 308 -17.21 -16.92 4.30
C GLU A 308 -16.58 -17.50 3.03
N ASP A 309 -15.94 -18.68 3.13
CA ASP A 309 -15.36 -19.41 2.00
C ASP A 309 -16.40 -19.63 0.89
N GLY A 310 -17.60 -20.12 1.24
CA GLY A 310 -18.66 -20.36 0.27
C GLY A 310 -19.18 -19.09 -0.39
N HIS A 311 -19.20 -17.95 0.32
CA HIS A 311 -19.61 -16.67 -0.27
C HIS A 311 -18.54 -16.11 -1.21
N LEU A 312 -17.27 -16.11 -0.78
CA LEU A 312 -16.14 -15.68 -1.60
C LEU A 312 -16.02 -16.53 -2.88
N GLU A 313 -16.18 -17.85 -2.76
CA GLU A 313 -16.15 -18.75 -3.92
C GLU A 313 -17.27 -18.42 -4.92
N ARG A 314 -18.50 -18.16 -4.44
CA ARG A 314 -19.62 -17.74 -5.30
C ARG A 314 -19.32 -16.43 -6.03
N LEU A 315 -18.72 -15.44 -5.37
CA LEU A 315 -18.35 -14.17 -6.01
C LEU A 315 -17.24 -14.35 -7.05
N ARG A 316 -16.19 -15.12 -6.72
CA ARG A 316 -15.13 -15.46 -7.69
C ARG A 316 -15.72 -16.15 -8.91
N ARG A 317 -16.61 -17.12 -8.67
CA ARG A 317 -17.31 -17.87 -9.72
C ARG A 317 -18.10 -16.94 -10.63
N ALA A 318 -18.94 -16.08 -10.06
CA ALA A 318 -19.75 -15.11 -10.81
C ALA A 318 -18.88 -14.13 -11.62
N GLY A 319 -17.78 -13.63 -11.05
CA GLY A 319 -16.85 -12.75 -11.75
C GLY A 319 -16.16 -13.43 -12.93
N VAL A 320 -15.70 -14.68 -12.76
CA VAL A 320 -15.13 -15.47 -13.86
C VAL A 320 -16.19 -15.75 -14.94
N ASP A 321 -17.43 -16.06 -14.56
CA ASP A 321 -18.53 -16.28 -15.50
C ASP A 321 -18.83 -15.02 -16.35
N GLU A 322 -18.89 -13.84 -15.72
CA GLU A 322 -19.12 -12.57 -16.43
C GLU A 322 -17.95 -12.24 -17.38
N ILE A 323 -16.71 -12.37 -16.92
CA ILE A 323 -15.52 -12.10 -17.76
C ILE A 323 -15.43 -13.06 -18.94
N LEU A 324 -15.68 -14.36 -18.73
CA LEU A 324 -15.68 -15.33 -19.82
C LEU A 324 -16.77 -15.03 -20.85
N THR A 325 -17.95 -14.59 -20.40
CA THR A 325 -19.08 -14.28 -21.28
C THR A 325 -18.80 -13.05 -22.16
N GLU A 326 -18.24 -11.99 -21.56
CA GLU A 326 -18.07 -10.70 -22.24
C GLU A 326 -16.70 -10.57 -22.96
N GLU A 327 -15.64 -11.15 -22.39
CA GLU A 327 -14.25 -10.95 -22.84
C GLU A 327 -13.51 -12.24 -23.19
N GLY A 328 -14.12 -13.41 -22.94
CA GLY A 328 -13.53 -14.73 -23.18
C GLY A 328 -12.27 -15.01 -22.37
N LEU A 329 -11.50 -16.01 -22.81
CA LEU A 329 -10.24 -16.42 -22.17
C LEU A 329 -9.16 -15.33 -22.19
N GLU A 330 -9.22 -14.39 -23.15
CA GLU A 330 -8.31 -13.24 -23.16
C GLU A 330 -8.58 -12.27 -21.99
N GLY A 331 -9.85 -12.10 -21.60
CA GLY A 331 -10.22 -11.39 -20.37
C GLY A 331 -9.66 -12.07 -19.13
N ILE A 332 -9.74 -13.40 -19.06
CA ILE A 332 -9.16 -14.19 -17.98
C ILE A 332 -7.62 -14.05 -17.92
N GLY A 333 -6.96 -14.03 -19.07
CA GLY A 333 -5.52 -13.76 -19.15
C GLY A 333 -5.15 -12.38 -18.60
N ARG A 334 -5.94 -11.34 -18.93
CA ARG A 334 -5.77 -10.00 -18.36
C ARG A 334 -6.03 -9.96 -16.85
N LEU A 335 -7.05 -10.67 -16.36
CA LEU A 335 -7.33 -10.80 -14.93
C LEU A 335 -6.15 -11.41 -14.20
N ALA A 336 -5.60 -12.51 -14.72
CA ALA A 336 -4.40 -13.13 -14.16
C ALA A 336 -3.25 -12.12 -14.06
N GLY A 337 -3.05 -11.27 -15.06
CA GLY A 337 -2.00 -10.24 -15.05
C GLY A 337 -2.21 -9.10 -14.04
N GLN A 338 -3.43 -8.89 -13.53
CA GLN A 338 -3.77 -7.80 -12.60
C GLN A 338 -3.95 -8.27 -11.15
N CYS A 339 -4.12 -9.57 -10.91
CA CYS A 339 -4.31 -10.14 -9.58
C CYS A 339 -2.98 -10.52 -8.91
N GLU A 340 -2.89 -10.39 -7.58
CA GLU A 340 -1.71 -10.82 -6.82
C GLU A 340 -1.60 -12.35 -6.69
N ARG A 341 -2.73 -13.07 -6.78
CA ARG A 341 -2.80 -14.54 -6.70
C ARG A 341 -3.48 -15.16 -7.93
N PRO A 342 -2.81 -15.17 -9.11
CA PRO A 342 -3.36 -15.78 -10.32
C PRO A 342 -3.57 -17.29 -10.19
N ASP A 343 -2.86 -17.94 -9.26
CA ASP A 343 -3.02 -19.35 -8.92
C ASP A 343 -4.39 -19.70 -8.33
N LEU A 344 -5.21 -18.72 -7.95
CA LEU A 344 -6.58 -18.94 -7.49
C LEU A 344 -7.61 -18.99 -8.64
N LEU A 345 -7.23 -18.62 -9.86
CA LEU A 345 -8.15 -18.52 -11.01
C LEU A 345 -8.41 -19.85 -11.71
N GLY A 346 -7.37 -20.67 -11.89
CA GLY A 346 -7.39 -21.82 -12.78
C GLY A 346 -8.51 -22.82 -12.47
N GLN A 347 -8.80 -23.03 -11.19
CA GLN A 347 -9.88 -23.92 -10.74
C GLN A 347 -11.26 -23.56 -11.30
N PHE A 348 -11.51 -22.28 -11.60
CA PHE A 348 -12.82 -21.85 -12.09
C PHE A 348 -13.01 -22.15 -13.57
N LEU A 349 -11.95 -22.40 -14.34
CA LEU A 349 -12.03 -22.62 -15.79
C LEU A 349 -12.39 -24.05 -16.18
N VAL A 350 -12.07 -25.02 -15.30
CA VAL A 350 -12.14 -26.47 -15.57
C VAL A 350 -13.52 -26.94 -16.05
N ASP A 351 -14.58 -26.40 -15.47
CA ASP A 351 -15.97 -26.78 -15.79
C ASP A 351 -16.66 -25.81 -16.76
N ARG A 352 -15.96 -24.75 -17.21
CA ARG A 352 -16.53 -23.66 -18.02
C ARG A 352 -16.06 -23.67 -19.46
N CYS A 353 -14.87 -24.22 -19.70
CA CYS A 353 -14.23 -24.18 -21.02
C CYS A 353 -13.97 -25.60 -21.52
N PRO A 354 -14.29 -25.91 -22.78
CA PRO A 354 -13.85 -27.14 -23.44
C PRO A 354 -12.32 -27.28 -23.41
N LEU A 355 -11.84 -28.52 -23.32
CA LEU A 355 -10.40 -28.81 -23.22
C LEU A 355 -9.62 -28.32 -24.44
N ASP A 356 -10.19 -28.46 -25.63
CA ASP A 356 -9.56 -28.03 -26.89
C ASP A 356 -9.40 -26.50 -26.95
N GLU A 357 -10.38 -25.75 -26.42
CA GLU A 357 -10.31 -24.29 -26.35
C GLU A 357 -9.22 -23.83 -25.39
N LEU A 358 -9.11 -24.49 -24.22
CA LEU A 358 -8.04 -24.24 -23.25
C LEU A 358 -6.66 -24.57 -23.85
N LEU A 359 -6.54 -25.67 -24.57
CA LEU A 359 -5.30 -26.06 -25.26
C LEU A 359 -4.87 -25.00 -26.26
N GLU A 360 -5.78 -24.59 -27.15
CA GLU A 360 -5.49 -23.56 -28.16
C GLU A 360 -5.11 -22.22 -27.52
N TRP A 361 -5.81 -21.82 -26.46
CA TRP A 361 -5.52 -20.57 -25.76
C TRP A 361 -4.15 -20.59 -25.07
N LEU A 362 -3.79 -21.69 -24.41
CA LEU A 362 -2.46 -21.85 -23.80
C LEU A 362 -1.34 -21.84 -24.85
N LEU A 363 -1.57 -22.44 -26.03
CA LEU A 363 -0.60 -22.42 -27.13
C LEU A 363 -0.41 -21.01 -27.69
N ARG A 364 -1.50 -20.23 -27.85
CA ARG A 364 -1.40 -18.82 -28.27
C ARG A 364 -0.63 -17.96 -27.26
N ASN A 365 -0.73 -18.29 -25.98
CA ASN A 365 -0.14 -17.53 -24.87
C ASN A 365 1.11 -18.20 -24.27
N VAL A 366 1.76 -19.11 -25.02
CA VAL A 366 2.83 -19.96 -24.49
C VAL A 366 3.99 -19.15 -23.91
N GLU A 367 4.35 -18.03 -24.52
CA GLU A 367 5.45 -17.18 -24.05
C GLU A 367 5.24 -16.77 -22.59
N GLY A 368 4.03 -16.33 -22.23
CA GLY A 368 3.68 -15.98 -20.86
C GLY A 368 3.54 -17.17 -19.92
N VAL A 369 3.13 -18.34 -20.42
CA VAL A 369 3.04 -19.60 -19.66
C VAL A 369 4.43 -20.16 -19.32
N LEU A 370 5.43 -19.88 -20.14
CA LEU A 370 6.82 -20.33 -19.95
C LEU A 370 7.64 -19.41 -19.03
N VAL A 371 7.14 -18.21 -18.70
CA VAL A 371 7.79 -17.30 -17.74
C VAL A 371 7.68 -17.88 -16.33
N GLU A 372 8.82 -18.17 -15.71
CA GLU A 372 8.87 -18.63 -14.33
C GLU A 372 8.30 -17.57 -13.37
N GLY A 373 7.37 -17.98 -12.51
CA GLY A 373 6.63 -17.06 -11.63
C GLY A 373 5.60 -16.18 -12.34
N GLY A 374 5.48 -16.24 -13.66
CA GLY A 374 4.54 -15.43 -14.44
C GLY A 374 3.07 -15.74 -14.11
N ALA A 375 2.20 -14.75 -14.25
CA ALA A 375 0.78 -14.88 -13.91
C ALA A 375 0.06 -15.97 -14.72
N LEU A 376 0.29 -16.02 -16.04
CA LEU A 376 -0.32 -17.03 -16.91
C LEU A 376 0.17 -18.45 -16.57
N ARG A 377 1.44 -18.60 -16.16
CA ARG A 377 1.96 -19.87 -15.66
C ARG A 377 1.26 -20.32 -14.38
N GLN A 378 1.06 -19.41 -13.43
CA GLN A 378 0.36 -19.70 -12.18
C GLN A 378 -1.10 -20.10 -12.43
N LEU A 379 -1.79 -19.37 -13.30
CA LEU A 379 -3.14 -19.71 -13.73
C LEU A 379 -3.20 -21.09 -14.41
N ALA A 380 -2.31 -21.35 -15.37
CA ALA A 380 -2.26 -22.62 -16.10
C ALA A 380 -1.97 -23.80 -15.16
N GLY A 381 -1.03 -23.63 -14.22
CA GLY A 381 -0.74 -24.63 -13.19
C GLY A 381 -1.95 -24.93 -12.31
N SER A 382 -2.62 -23.89 -11.79
CA SER A 382 -3.86 -24.06 -11.01
C SER A 382 -4.94 -24.81 -11.78
N MET A 383 -5.12 -24.47 -13.06
CA MET A 383 -6.08 -25.13 -13.93
C MET A 383 -5.75 -26.61 -14.14
N MET A 384 -4.48 -26.94 -14.41
CA MET A 384 -4.02 -28.33 -14.51
C MET A 384 -4.28 -29.11 -13.24
N TRP A 385 -3.94 -28.53 -12.09
CA TRP A 385 -4.16 -29.15 -10.79
C TRP A 385 -5.65 -29.35 -10.45
N SER A 386 -6.56 -28.59 -11.05
CA SER A 386 -8.00 -28.73 -10.82
C SER A 386 -8.70 -29.65 -11.82
N LEU A 387 -8.08 -30.00 -12.96
CA LEU A 387 -8.66 -30.92 -13.94
C LEU A 387 -8.73 -32.36 -13.40
N PRO A 388 -9.73 -33.18 -13.80
CA PRO A 388 -9.66 -34.63 -13.65
C PRO A 388 -8.39 -35.18 -14.32
N GLU A 389 -7.78 -36.22 -13.74
CA GLU A 389 -6.48 -36.79 -14.15
C GLU A 389 -6.41 -37.05 -15.66
N GLU A 390 -7.42 -37.72 -16.22
CA GLU A 390 -7.49 -38.02 -17.66
C GLU A 390 -7.47 -36.77 -18.55
N LYS A 391 -8.20 -35.71 -18.16
CA LYS A 391 -8.27 -34.46 -18.91
C LYS A 391 -6.98 -33.66 -18.78
N GLU A 392 -6.38 -33.68 -17.60
CA GLU A 392 -5.10 -33.04 -17.35
C GLU A 392 -3.99 -33.66 -18.21
N HIS A 393 -3.87 -34.99 -18.21
CA HIS A 393 -2.90 -35.72 -19.02
C HIS A 393 -3.10 -35.48 -20.51
N ALA A 394 -4.36 -35.43 -20.98
CA ALA A 394 -4.68 -35.12 -22.36
C ALA A 394 -4.23 -33.70 -22.75
N LEU A 395 -4.47 -32.69 -21.88
CA LEU A 395 -4.06 -31.31 -22.11
C LEU A 395 -2.53 -31.17 -22.15
N LEU A 396 -1.83 -31.77 -21.19
CA LEU A 396 -0.37 -31.79 -21.13
C LEU A 396 0.24 -32.45 -22.37
N SER A 397 -0.27 -33.63 -22.74
CA SER A 397 0.19 -34.35 -23.93
C SER A 397 -0.05 -33.54 -25.21
N GLY A 398 -1.20 -32.86 -25.31
CA GLY A 398 -1.51 -31.96 -26.42
C GLY A 398 -0.54 -30.79 -26.54
N LEU A 399 -0.21 -30.14 -25.41
CA LEU A 399 0.77 -29.05 -25.36
C LEU A 399 2.17 -29.53 -25.78
N VAL A 400 2.62 -30.67 -25.25
CA VAL A 400 3.92 -31.25 -25.58
C VAL A 400 3.99 -31.61 -27.07
N ALA A 401 2.99 -32.32 -27.59
CA ALA A 401 2.95 -32.71 -29.00
C ALA A 401 2.99 -31.49 -29.93
N LYS A 402 2.20 -30.45 -29.63
CA LYS A 402 2.21 -29.21 -30.41
C LYS A 402 3.53 -28.45 -30.25
N GLY A 403 4.10 -28.42 -29.05
CA GLY A 403 5.40 -27.81 -28.78
C GLY A 403 6.52 -28.44 -29.60
N LEU A 404 6.59 -29.76 -29.64
CA LEU A 404 7.55 -30.50 -30.47
C LEU A 404 7.35 -30.23 -31.97
N MET A 405 6.11 -30.22 -32.45
CA MET A 405 5.80 -29.88 -33.85
C MET A 405 6.21 -28.45 -34.23
N THR A 406 6.22 -27.53 -33.27
CA THR A 406 6.57 -26.11 -33.44
C THR A 406 8.02 -25.80 -33.06
N GLY A 407 8.80 -26.81 -32.68
CA GLY A 407 10.24 -26.69 -32.43
C GLY A 407 10.61 -26.13 -31.06
N TRP A 408 9.78 -26.32 -30.03
CA TRP A 408 10.16 -25.96 -28.66
C TRP A 408 11.37 -26.75 -28.19
N ASP A 409 12.25 -26.09 -27.43
CA ASP A 409 13.41 -26.75 -26.84
C ASP A 409 13.04 -27.61 -25.61
N ASP A 410 14.00 -28.42 -25.17
CA ASP A 410 13.83 -29.33 -24.05
C ASP A 410 13.40 -28.60 -22.75
N GLN A 411 13.88 -27.36 -22.57
CA GLN A 411 13.58 -26.55 -21.39
C GLN A 411 12.14 -26.05 -21.40
N ALA A 412 11.62 -25.61 -22.55
CA ALA A 412 10.24 -25.20 -22.71
C ALA A 412 9.29 -26.37 -22.46
N ILE A 413 9.58 -27.55 -23.04
CA ILE A 413 8.78 -28.76 -22.82
C ILE A 413 8.80 -29.16 -21.34
N ALA A 414 9.98 -29.17 -20.71
CA ALA A 414 10.10 -29.43 -19.27
C ALA A 414 9.29 -28.45 -18.41
N ARG A 415 9.33 -27.15 -18.74
CA ARG A 415 8.55 -26.12 -18.03
C ARG A 415 7.05 -26.35 -18.14
N ILE A 416 6.55 -26.87 -19.25
CA ILE A 416 5.13 -27.24 -19.38
C ILE A 416 4.81 -28.45 -18.53
N LEU A 417 5.62 -29.51 -18.62
CA LEU A 417 5.41 -30.76 -17.89
C LEU A 417 5.44 -30.57 -16.36
N VAL A 418 6.21 -29.62 -15.83
CA VAL A 418 6.24 -29.32 -14.39
C VAL A 418 4.94 -28.71 -13.85
N MET A 419 4.09 -28.14 -14.71
CA MET A 419 2.81 -27.55 -14.26
C MET A 419 1.77 -28.60 -13.86
N GLY A 420 1.86 -29.81 -14.43
CA GLY A 420 0.97 -30.91 -14.11
C GLY A 420 1.25 -31.57 -12.76
N ARG A 421 0.29 -32.35 -12.29
CA ARG A 421 0.40 -33.27 -11.16
C ARG A 421 1.53 -34.25 -11.40
N ASP A 422 2.23 -34.55 -10.33
CA ASP A 422 3.36 -35.46 -10.36
C ASP A 422 2.83 -36.89 -10.10
N ASP A 423 2.81 -37.72 -11.15
CA ASP A 423 2.42 -39.13 -11.11
C ASP A 423 3.28 -39.97 -12.08
N VAL A 424 3.10 -41.30 -12.04
CA VAL A 424 3.87 -42.23 -12.87
C VAL A 424 3.60 -42.00 -14.36
N ALA A 425 2.35 -41.75 -14.75
CA ALA A 425 1.99 -41.54 -16.15
C ALA A 425 2.67 -40.29 -16.75
N LYS A 426 2.80 -39.22 -15.96
CA LYS A 426 3.56 -38.04 -16.36
C LYS A 426 5.05 -38.33 -16.49
N TRP A 427 5.64 -39.11 -15.59
CA TRP A 427 7.06 -39.45 -15.72
C TRP A 427 7.34 -40.35 -16.92
N ASP A 428 6.42 -41.26 -17.25
CA ASP A 428 6.48 -42.03 -18.48
C ASP A 428 6.39 -41.11 -19.71
N LEU A 429 5.49 -40.11 -19.67
CA LEU A 429 5.41 -39.08 -20.71
C LEU A 429 6.71 -38.27 -20.84
N VAL A 430 7.31 -37.86 -19.73
CA VAL A 430 8.61 -37.15 -19.67
C VAL A 430 9.70 -38.01 -20.32
N ALA A 431 9.84 -39.27 -19.89
CA ALA A 431 10.86 -40.18 -20.39
C ALA A 431 10.68 -40.47 -21.90
N ALA A 432 9.43 -40.53 -22.37
CA ALA A 432 9.10 -40.75 -23.78
C ALA A 432 9.54 -39.60 -24.71
N GLN A 433 9.79 -38.38 -24.17
CA GLN A 433 10.25 -37.25 -24.99
C GLN A 433 11.77 -37.25 -25.24
N GLY A 434 12.51 -38.15 -24.59
CA GLY A 434 13.97 -38.29 -24.75
C GLY A 434 14.78 -37.71 -23.59
N GLU A 435 16.08 -37.99 -23.60
CA GLU A 435 16.99 -37.72 -22.48
C GLU A 435 17.14 -36.23 -22.15
N GLY A 436 17.05 -35.35 -23.15
CA GLY A 436 17.17 -33.89 -22.97
C GLY A 436 16.02 -33.31 -22.15
N VAL A 437 14.76 -33.59 -22.54
CA VAL A 437 13.55 -33.19 -21.80
C VAL A 437 13.53 -33.80 -20.41
N ASP A 438 13.90 -35.07 -20.30
CA ASP A 438 13.95 -35.76 -19.03
C ASP A 438 14.93 -35.09 -18.04
N CYS A 439 16.17 -34.84 -18.48
CA CYS A 439 17.17 -34.13 -17.69
C CYS A 439 16.68 -32.73 -17.30
N ALA A 440 16.08 -32.00 -18.25
CA ALA A 440 15.53 -30.67 -18.00
C ALA A 440 14.41 -30.69 -16.96
N TYR A 441 13.44 -31.61 -17.07
CA TYR A 441 12.31 -31.75 -16.14
C TYR A 441 12.78 -32.02 -14.71
N TRP A 442 13.66 -33.02 -14.51
CA TRP A 442 14.15 -33.36 -13.19
C TRP A 442 15.03 -32.25 -12.58
N ALA A 443 15.70 -31.45 -13.42
CA ALA A 443 16.45 -30.28 -12.96
C ALA A 443 15.56 -29.19 -12.36
N ILE A 444 14.31 -29.02 -12.81
CA ILE A 444 13.42 -27.91 -12.37
C ILE A 444 12.20 -28.32 -11.53
N THR A 445 11.81 -29.60 -11.52
CA THR A 445 10.60 -30.03 -10.77
C THR A 445 10.67 -29.69 -9.26
N GLY A 446 9.55 -29.25 -8.69
CA GLY A 446 9.47 -28.74 -7.31
C GLY A 446 9.32 -29.81 -6.23
N GLY A 447 9.04 -31.08 -6.62
CA GLY A 447 8.80 -32.18 -5.67
C GLY A 447 7.48 -32.06 -4.90
N GLY A 448 6.43 -31.54 -5.54
CA GLY A 448 5.14 -31.21 -4.94
C GLY A 448 4.30 -32.42 -4.50
N LEU A 449 4.62 -33.62 -4.99
CA LEU A 449 3.93 -34.89 -4.70
C LEU A 449 3.51 -35.09 -3.24
N TRP A 450 4.37 -34.68 -2.30
CA TRP A 450 4.39 -35.33 -0.99
C TRP A 450 3.68 -34.56 0.12
N ARG A 451 2.86 -33.56 -0.22
CA ARG A 451 2.07 -32.87 0.81
C ARG A 451 1.00 -33.77 1.45
N HIS A 452 0.62 -34.88 0.80
CA HIS A 452 -0.55 -35.66 1.24
C HIS A 452 -0.41 -37.19 1.27
N ASP A 453 0.54 -37.84 0.58
CA ASP A 453 0.68 -39.31 0.68
C ASP A 453 2.10 -39.82 0.33
N SER A 454 2.80 -40.43 1.29
CA SER A 454 4.11 -41.08 1.07
C SER A 454 4.01 -42.51 0.55
N ASP A 455 2.81 -43.08 0.49
CA ASP A 455 2.54 -44.41 -0.05
C ASP A 455 2.17 -44.37 -1.55
N ALA A 456 2.23 -43.19 -2.18
CA ALA A 456 1.97 -43.04 -3.61
C ALA A 456 2.98 -43.85 -4.45
N PRO A 457 2.52 -44.62 -5.46
CA PRO A 457 3.39 -45.37 -6.36
C PRO A 457 4.48 -44.49 -6.98
N GLY A 458 5.73 -44.97 -6.94
CA GLY A 458 6.86 -44.28 -7.60
C GLY A 458 7.61 -43.23 -6.76
N PHE A 459 7.37 -43.15 -5.44
CA PHE A 459 8.15 -42.31 -4.50
C PHE A 459 9.66 -42.54 -4.61
N ASP A 460 10.11 -43.80 -4.50
CA ASP A 460 11.54 -44.16 -4.56
C ASP A 460 12.15 -43.80 -5.92
N HIS A 461 11.40 -44.03 -7.01
CA HIS A 461 11.81 -43.65 -8.36
C HIS A 461 12.07 -42.14 -8.44
N ALA A 462 11.11 -41.31 -8.02
CA ALA A 462 11.24 -39.86 -8.06
C ALA A 462 12.42 -39.35 -7.22
N LEU A 463 12.65 -39.92 -6.03
CA LEU A 463 13.79 -39.54 -5.20
C LEU A 463 15.12 -39.85 -5.89
N ARG A 464 15.26 -41.03 -6.50
CA ARG A 464 16.47 -41.40 -7.26
C ARG A 464 16.70 -40.44 -8.42
N ARG A 465 15.65 -40.11 -9.19
CA ARG A 465 15.77 -39.17 -10.31
C ARG A 465 16.17 -37.77 -9.85
N LEU A 466 15.59 -37.27 -8.76
CA LEU A 466 15.99 -36.00 -8.15
C LEU A 466 17.44 -35.99 -7.66
N LEU A 467 17.90 -37.10 -7.06
CA LEU A 467 19.31 -37.25 -6.66
C LEU A 467 20.25 -37.23 -7.87
N SER A 468 19.93 -38.00 -8.91
CA SER A 468 20.69 -38.01 -10.18
C SER A 468 20.72 -36.63 -10.83
N ALA A 469 19.67 -35.82 -10.69
CA ALA A 469 19.60 -34.44 -11.14
C ALA A 469 20.24 -33.42 -10.18
N GLY A 470 20.92 -33.87 -9.12
CA GLY A 470 21.61 -33.00 -8.14
C GLY A 470 20.67 -32.19 -7.22
N ARG A 471 19.37 -32.50 -7.18
CA ARG A 471 18.34 -31.78 -6.41
C ARG A 471 18.24 -32.24 -4.96
N VAL A 472 19.38 -32.38 -4.27
CA VAL A 472 19.48 -32.91 -2.90
C VAL A 472 18.60 -32.14 -1.90
N ARG A 473 18.52 -30.82 -2.01
CA ARG A 473 17.63 -30.01 -1.14
C ARG A 473 16.16 -30.33 -1.32
N THR A 474 15.73 -30.62 -2.56
CA THR A 474 14.35 -31.01 -2.87
C THR A 474 14.06 -32.40 -2.29
N VAL A 475 14.97 -33.35 -2.49
CA VAL A 475 14.90 -34.70 -1.90
C VAL A 475 14.70 -34.63 -0.38
N LEU A 476 15.51 -33.83 0.33
CA LEU A 476 15.37 -33.66 1.79
C LEU A 476 14.02 -33.03 2.20
N LYS A 477 13.53 -32.05 1.43
CA LYS A 477 12.21 -31.44 1.66
C LYS A 477 11.05 -32.40 1.36
N SER A 478 11.23 -33.35 0.45
CA SER A 478 10.22 -34.36 0.12
C SER A 478 10.24 -35.50 1.15
N ALA A 479 11.44 -35.93 1.57
CA ALA A 479 11.70 -36.96 2.57
C ALA A 479 11.04 -36.68 3.94
N ARG A 480 10.83 -35.40 4.31
CA ARG A 480 10.17 -35.03 5.59
C ARG A 480 8.75 -35.58 5.72
N TRP A 481 8.07 -35.81 4.59
CA TRP A 481 6.70 -36.31 4.55
C TRP A 481 6.62 -37.84 4.46
N GLY A 482 7.73 -38.52 4.12
CA GLY A 482 7.84 -39.99 4.00
C GLY A 482 8.78 -40.65 5.02
N ARG A 483 9.02 -39.99 6.17
CA ARG A 483 10.05 -40.37 7.17
C ARG A 483 10.05 -41.83 7.64
N ARG A 484 8.95 -42.59 7.49
CA ARG A 484 8.85 -43.98 7.94
C ARG A 484 9.37 -45.02 6.95
N LYS A 485 9.68 -44.67 5.69
CA LYS A 485 10.00 -45.64 4.63
C LYS A 485 11.08 -45.21 3.62
N LEU A 486 11.92 -44.23 3.95
CA LEU A 486 13.06 -43.89 3.08
C LEU A 486 14.00 -45.09 3.00
N ASN A 487 14.30 -45.54 1.78
CA ASN A 487 15.32 -46.56 1.56
C ASN A 487 16.66 -46.02 2.11
N PRO A 488 17.30 -46.70 3.08
CA PRO A 488 18.57 -46.25 3.65
C PRO A 488 19.67 -46.04 2.61
N ASP A 489 19.62 -46.76 1.49
CA ASP A 489 20.56 -46.65 0.38
C ASP A 489 20.48 -45.30 -0.36
N LEU A 490 19.47 -44.48 -0.09
CA LEU A 490 19.35 -43.11 -0.63
C LEU A 490 20.08 -42.05 0.24
N LEU A 491 20.58 -42.45 1.42
CA LEU A 491 21.29 -41.57 2.37
C LEU A 491 22.81 -41.81 2.40
N LEU A 492 23.29 -42.80 1.62
CA LEU A 492 24.68 -43.13 1.38
C LEU A 492 25.10 -42.59 0.01
#